data_AF-A0A820HIT9-F1
#
_entry.id   AF-A0A820HIT9-F1
#
_cell.length_a   1.000
_cell.length_b   1.000
_cell.length_c   1.000
_cell.angle_alpha   90.00
_cell.angle_beta   90.00
_cell.angle_gamma   90.00
#
_symmetry.space_group_name_H-M   'P 1'
#
loop_
_entity.id
_entity.type
_entity.pdbx_description
1 polymer ?
#
loop_
_entity_poly.entity_id
_entity_poly.type
_entity_poly.pdbx_seq_one_letter_code
_entity_poly.pdbx_strand_id
1 'polypeptide(L)'
;TIIQRSNSTIRMYTKGTSKIILKKCNAILNRNEDIIPFSHVDYDHLVQTVIEPMTCDGLDTICIAYRDFSSDDLPDWNNETSVVDQ
;
A
#
# COMPACT_ATOMS: atom_id res chain seq x y z
N THR A 1 6.56 2.77 9.17
CA THR A 1 6.48 3.89 10.13
C THR A 1 5.05 4.05 10.60
N ILE A 2 4.81 4.23 11.89
CA ILE A 2 3.47 4.42 12.44
C ILE A 2 3.37 5.85 13.00
N ILE A 3 2.29 6.56 12.71
CA ILE A 3 2.03 7.91 13.21
C ILE A 3 0.61 8.02 13.77
N GLN A 4 0.43 8.84 14.80
CA GLN A 4 -0.88 9.19 15.33
C GLN A 4 -1.39 10.47 14.66
N ARG A 5 -2.64 10.43 14.16
CA ARG A 5 -3.32 11.59 13.56
C ARG A 5 -4.20 12.30 14.60
N SER A 6 -4.58 13.54 14.31
CA SER A 6 -5.40 14.39 15.19
C SER A 6 -6.82 13.87 15.43
N ASN A 7 -7.31 12.96 14.59
CA ASN A 7 -8.66 12.40 14.61
C ASN A 7 -8.72 11.01 15.28
N SER A 8 -7.82 10.71 16.22
CA SER A 8 -7.70 9.38 16.87
C SER A 8 -7.44 8.21 15.91
N THR A 9 -7.04 8.48 14.67
CA THR A 9 -6.61 7.45 13.72
C THR A 9 -5.10 7.22 13.84
N ILE A 10 -4.68 5.96 13.84
CA ILE A 10 -3.28 5.58 13.74
C ILE A 10 -2.99 5.17 12.30
N ARG A 11 -2.05 5.86 11.64
CA ARG A 11 -1.66 5.55 10.27
C ARG A 11 -0.33 4.80 10.24
N MET A 12 -0.35 3.60 9.69
CA MET A 12 0.85 2.84 9.34
C MET A 12 1.22 3.14 7.89
N TYR A 13 2.46 3.54 7.67
CA TYR A 13 3.10 3.61 6.37
C TYR A 13 4.08 2.46 6.19
N THR A 14 4.09 1.88 5.00
CA THR A 14 5.09 0.92 4.56
C THR A 14 5.71 1.36 3.24
N LYS A 15 6.98 1.00 3.04
CA LYS A 15 7.69 1.18 1.77
C LYS A 15 8.38 -0.11 1.40
N GLY A 16 8.48 -0.39 0.11
CA GLY A 16 9.18 -1.57 -0.39
C GLY A 16 9.10 -1.65 -1.91
N THR A 17 9.57 -2.76 -2.47
CA THR A 17 9.48 -3.01 -3.92
C THR A 17 8.03 -2.94 -4.37
N SER A 18 7.76 -2.18 -5.44
CA SER A 18 6.38 -1.93 -5.89
C SER A 18 5.60 -3.21 -6.15
N LYS A 19 6.23 -4.20 -6.78
CA LYS A 19 5.62 -5.51 -7.06
C LYS A 19 5.19 -6.28 -5.81
N ILE A 20 5.86 -6.11 -4.68
CA ILE A 20 5.53 -6.81 -3.43
C ILE A 20 4.45 -6.06 -2.67
N ILE A 21 4.59 -4.75 -2.52
CA ILE A 21 3.66 -3.94 -1.73
C ILE A 21 2.29 -3.88 -2.43
N LEU A 22 2.24 -3.65 -3.74
CA LEU A 22 0.96 -3.55 -4.47
C LEU A 22 0.13 -4.83 -4.42
N LYS A 23 0.75 -6.02 -4.30
CA LYS A 23 0.02 -7.28 -4.11
C LYS A 23 -0.76 -7.36 -2.80
N LYS A 24 -0.36 -6.57 -1.79
CA LYS A 24 -1.00 -6.48 -0.48
C LYS A 24 -2.00 -5.31 -0.42
N CYS A 25 -2.19 -4.56 -1.51
CA CYS A 25 -3.10 -3.41 -1.56
C CYS A 25 -4.43 -3.82 -2.19
N ASN A 26 -5.54 -3.33 -1.62
CA ASN A 26 -6.90 -3.49 -2.15
C ASN A 26 -7.50 -2.15 -2.66
N ALA A 27 -6.77 -1.05 -2.49
CA ALA A 27 -7.16 0.28 -2.94
C ALA A 27 -5.94 1.11 -3.38
N ILE A 28 -6.20 2.11 -4.23
CA ILE A 28 -5.19 3.06 -4.73
C ILE A 28 -5.76 4.49 -4.69
N LEU A 29 -4.88 5.47 -4.50
CA LEU A 29 -5.24 6.88 -4.61
C LEU A 29 -5.20 7.32 -6.07
N ASN A 30 -6.29 7.93 -6.55
CA ASN A 30 -6.34 8.53 -7.87
C ASN A 30 -5.76 9.98 -7.85
N ARG A 31 -5.73 10.64 -9.02
CA ARG A 31 -5.27 12.04 -9.16
C ARG A 31 -6.06 13.05 -8.31
N ASN A 32 -7.31 12.75 -7.99
CA ASN A 32 -8.19 13.61 -7.20
C ASN A 32 -8.11 13.32 -5.70
N GLU A 33 -7.16 12.48 -5.27
CA GLU A 33 -7.01 12.02 -3.89
C GLU A 33 -8.16 11.13 -3.40
N ASP A 34 -8.97 10.58 -4.31
CA ASP A 34 -9.99 9.60 -3.96
C ASP A 34 -9.36 8.21 -3.82
N ILE A 35 -9.77 7.49 -2.77
CA ILE A 35 -9.45 6.08 -2.58
C ILE A 35 -10.40 5.26 -3.47
N ILE A 36 -9.86 4.63 -4.49
CA ILE A 36 -10.62 3.77 -5.41
C ILE A 36 -10.22 2.30 -5.23
N PRO A 37 -11.11 1.33 -5.54
CA PRO A 37 -10.76 -0.08 -5.54
C PRO A 37 -9.57 -0.36 -6.44
N PHE A 38 -8.70 -1.28 -6.01
CA PHE A 38 -7.54 -1.72 -6.76
C PHE A 38 -7.62 -3.23 -6.96
N SER A 39 -7.90 -3.63 -8.20
CA SER A 39 -8.10 -5.03 -8.57
C SER A 39 -6.80 -5.71 -9.02
N HIS A 40 -6.83 -7.04 -9.13
CA HIS A 40 -5.74 -7.80 -9.75
C HIS A 40 -5.47 -7.36 -11.20
N VAL A 41 -6.51 -6.94 -11.94
CA VAL A 41 -6.35 -6.44 -13.31
C VAL A 41 -5.60 -5.11 -13.31
N ASP A 42 -5.90 -4.22 -12.37
CA ASP A 42 -5.19 -2.94 -12.22
C ASP A 42 -3.73 -3.16 -11.80
N TYR A 43 -3.49 -4.14 -10.93
CA TYR A 43 -2.15 -4.58 -10.55
C TYR A 43 -1.35 -5.08 -11.77
N ASP A 44 -1.90 -6.00 -12.56
CA ASP A 44 -1.21 -6.54 -13.73
C ASP A 44 -0.93 -5.43 -14.75
N HIS A 45 -1.89 -4.52 -14.94
CA HIS A 45 -1.71 -3.34 -15.79
C HIS A 45 -0.56 -2.45 -15.31
N LEU A 46 -0.47 -2.12 -14.01
CA LEU A 46 0.66 -1.34 -13.47
C LEU A 46 2.00 -2.06 -13.58
N VAL A 47 2.00 -3.39 -13.41
CA VAL A 47 3.22 -4.18 -13.59
C VAL A 47 3.73 -4.05 -15.02
N GLN A 48 2.87 -4.26 -16.01
CA GLN A 48 3.23 -4.24 -17.42
C GLN A 48 3.56 -2.83 -17.95
N THR A 49 2.81 -1.82 -17.50
CA THR A 49 2.92 -0.45 -18.06
C THR A 49 3.93 0.43 -17.35
N VAL A 50 4.27 0.13 -16.10
CA VAL A 50 5.16 0.97 -15.27
C VAL A 50 6.34 0.18 -14.72
N ILE A 51 6.08 -0.89 -13.98
CA ILE A 51 7.13 -1.58 -13.22
C ILE A 51 8.14 -2.27 -14.14
N GLU A 52 7.67 -3.03 -15.13
CA GLU A 52 8.53 -3.76 -16.06
C GLU A 52 9.35 -2.82 -16.95
N PRO A 53 8.77 -1.79 -17.61
CA PRO A 53 9.56 -0.81 -18.36
C PRO A 53 10.64 -0.13 -17.53
N MET A 54 10.32 0.33 -16.32
CA MET A 54 11.31 0.96 -15.43
C MET A 54 12.44 -0.02 -15.06
N THR A 55 12.11 -1.29 -14.81
CA THR A 55 13.11 -2.32 -14.50
C THR A 55 14.01 -2.60 -15.71
N CYS A 56 13.46 -2.62 -16.93
CA CYS A 56 14.22 -2.77 -18.17
C CYS A 56 15.24 -1.63 -18.38
N ASP A 57 14.90 -0.43 -17.92
CA ASP A 57 15.80 0.73 -17.92
C ASP A 57 16.82 0.72 -16.76
N GLY A 58 16.85 -0.36 -15.96
CA GLY A 58 17.74 -0.50 -14.80
C GLY A 58 17.33 0.34 -13.60
N LEU A 59 16.06 0.76 -13.52
CA LEU A 59 15.51 1.53 -12.40
C LEU A 59 14.77 0.62 -11.42
N ASP A 60 14.95 0.88 -10.13
CA ASP A 60 14.16 0.24 -9.09
C ASP A 60 12.86 1.00 -8.81
N THR A 61 11.76 0.25 -8.71
CA THR A 61 10.45 0.82 -8.35
C THR A 61 10.14 0.58 -6.87
N ILE A 62 9.87 1.68 -6.16
CA ILE A 62 9.49 1.67 -4.75
C ILE A 62 8.04 2.13 -4.63
N CYS A 63 7.22 1.35 -3.93
CA CYS A 63 5.86 1.73 -3.58
C CYS A 63 5.80 2.16 -2.12
N ILE A 64 4.99 3.18 -1.87
CA ILE A 64 4.60 3.63 -0.54
C ILE A 64 3.12 3.37 -0.41
N ALA A 65 2.74 2.63 0.62
CA ALA A 65 1.35 2.36 0.95
C ALA A 65 1.08 2.75 2.40
N TYR A 66 -0.19 3.01 2.72
CA TYR A 66 -0.61 3.25 4.09
C TYR A 66 -1.88 2.48 4.43
N ARG A 67 -2.06 2.23 5.72
CA ARG A 67 -3.28 1.69 6.32
C ARG A 67 -3.61 2.49 7.57
N ASP A 68 -4.89 2.80 7.71
CA ASP A 68 -5.43 3.48 8.89
C ASP A 68 -6.05 2.45 9.83
N PHE A 69 -5.79 2.62 11.13
CA PHE A 69 -6.33 1.83 12.23
C PHE A 69 -7.06 2.76 13.20
N SER A 70 -8.11 2.25 13.84
CA SER A 70 -8.76 2.95 14.95
C SER A 70 -7.87 2.91 16.18
N SER A 71 -7.84 3.98 16.98
CA SER A 71 -7.17 3.97 18.30
C SER A 71 -7.71 2.88 19.23
N ASP A 72 -8.97 2.50 19.03
CA ASP A 72 -9.70 1.60 19.92
C ASP A 72 -9.55 0.13 19.52
N ASP A 73 -9.05 -0.13 18.30
CA ASP A 73 -8.91 -1.47 17.72
C ASP A 73 -7.58 -1.55 16.96
N LEU A 74 -6.51 -1.81 17.72
CA LEU A 74 -5.16 -1.95 17.18
C LEU A 74 -4.85 -3.42 16.88
N PRO A 75 -4.19 -3.71 15.75
CA PRO A 75 -3.76 -5.06 15.45
C PRO A 75 -2.65 -5.50 16.40
N ASP A 76 -2.42 -6.81 16.48
CA ASP A 76 -1.23 -7.34 17.13
C ASP A 76 -0.01 -7.09 16.23
N TRP A 77 0.83 -6.14 16.61
CA TRP A 77 2.03 -5.77 15.86
C TRP A 77 3.05 -6.92 15.75
N ASN A 78 2.96 -7.97 16.57
CA ASN A 78 3.80 -9.16 16.45
C ASN A 78 3.25 -10.17 15.41
N ASN A 79 2.02 -9.98 14.93
CA ASN A 79 1.37 -10.85 13.97
C ASN A 79 1.11 -10.11 12.65
N GLU A 80 2.01 -10.30 11.67
CA GLU A 80 1.94 -9.64 10.36
C GLU A 80 0.59 -9.85 9.66
N THR A 81 0.05 -11.07 9.68
CA THR A 81 -1.25 -11.40 9.06
C THR A 81 -2.35 -10.49 9.60
N SER A 82 -2.38 -10.23 10.91
CA SER A 82 -3.40 -9.33 11.50
C SER A 82 -3.27 -7.87 11.02
N VAL A 83 -2.06 -7.46 10.64
CA VAL A 83 -1.73 -6.09 10.22
C VAL A 83 -1.93 -5.89 8.71
N VAL A 84 -1.89 -6.95 7.92
CA VAL A 84 -1.82 -6.86 6.45
C VAL A 84 -2.99 -7.53 5.73
N ASP A 85 -3.49 -8.66 6.23
CA ASP A 85 -4.50 -9.46 5.52
C ASP A 85 -5.92 -9.03 5.93
N GLN A 86 -6.51 -8.12 5.12
CA GLN A 86 -7.95 -7.77 5.13
C GLN A 86 -8.46 -7.47 3.72
#